data_AF-A0A3D5P4D0-F1
#
_entry.id   AF-A0A3D5P4D0-F1
#
_cell.length_a   1.000
_cell.length_b   1.000
_cell.length_c   1.000
_cell.angle_alpha   90.00
_cell.angle_beta   90.00
_cell.angle_gamma   90.00
#
_symmetry.space_group_name_H-M   'P 1'
#
loop_
_entity.id
_entity.type
_entity.pdbx_description
1 polymer ?
#
loop_
_entity_poly.entity_id
_entity_poly.type
_entity_poly.pdbx_seq_one_letter_code
_entity_poly.pdbx_strand_id
1 'polypeptide(L)'
;MRLTDRTRGFLQSLCLPVSSMPAKSLRRVLSAPWSKINVQFFGHMGALTATILSMACAPSTPGPEFNHPIPPQSHGFDGFLPDVEKVVLENGMRVLVLPRQGIPTVSFVMQYGIGGIHERPGETGVAHLLEHMLFKGSETIGTTDVAAERVLFDMIDELHEDMVAAHESDDLAEVKRLEDEINRLEDQAREFVVTNEFDRILSRAGARGLNATTTSESTIYFV
;
A
#
# COMPACT_ATOMS: atom_id res chain seq x y z
N MET A 1 28.87 -29.70 -51.46
CA MET A 1 28.61 -31.04 -52.02
C MET A 1 27.31 -31.56 -51.40
N ARG A 2 26.27 -31.64 -52.25
CA ARG A 2 24.97 -32.35 -52.18
C ARG A 2 24.23 -32.66 -50.86
N LEU A 3 22.95 -32.27 -50.91
CA LEU A 3 21.74 -32.75 -50.22
C LEU A 3 21.59 -34.28 -50.14
N THR A 4 20.88 -34.76 -49.10
CA THR A 4 19.78 -35.76 -49.11
C THR A 4 19.14 -35.73 -47.70
N ASP A 5 17.91 -35.29 -47.44
CA ASP A 5 16.57 -35.74 -47.87
C ASP A 5 16.19 -37.15 -47.36
N ARG A 6 15.41 -37.18 -46.27
CA ARG A 6 14.60 -38.29 -45.72
C ARG A 6 13.78 -37.66 -44.58
N THR A 7 12.47 -37.49 -44.57
CA THR A 7 11.35 -38.08 -45.32
C THR A 7 10.15 -37.16 -45.16
N ARG A 8 9.59 -36.67 -46.27
CA ARG A 8 8.22 -36.17 -46.37
C ARG A 8 7.26 -37.35 -46.50
N GLY A 9 6.09 -37.22 -45.85
CA GLY A 9 4.85 -37.79 -46.36
C GLY A 9 4.02 -38.53 -45.33
N PHE A 10 3.12 -37.83 -44.65
CA PHE A 10 1.72 -38.26 -44.60
C PHE A 10 0.82 -37.02 -44.58
N LEU A 11 -0.25 -37.12 -45.36
CA LEU A 11 -1.05 -36.05 -45.96
C LEU A 11 -2.20 -35.57 -45.06
N GLN A 12 -2.79 -34.43 -45.49
CA GLN A 12 -4.09 -33.85 -45.13
C GLN A 12 -4.12 -33.14 -43.76
N SER A 13 -4.67 -31.93 -43.60
CA SER A 13 -5.89 -31.41 -44.20
C SER A 13 -6.03 -29.88 -43.94
N LEU A 14 -6.63 -29.19 -44.91
CA LEU A 14 -7.29 -27.87 -44.85
C LEU A 14 -6.47 -26.61 -44.49
N CYS A 15 -5.94 -25.97 -45.53
CA CYS A 15 -6.05 -24.51 -45.66
C CYS A 15 -7.51 -24.11 -45.88
N LEU A 16 -7.98 -23.08 -45.17
CA LEU A 16 -9.06 -22.21 -45.63
C LEU A 16 -8.56 -20.76 -45.65
N PRO A 17 -8.96 -19.94 -46.65
CA PRO A 17 -8.43 -18.60 -46.86
C PRO A 17 -9.16 -17.54 -46.03
N VAL A 18 -8.42 -16.47 -45.72
CA VAL A 18 -8.91 -15.18 -45.23
C VAL A 18 -9.85 -14.54 -46.25
N SER A 19 -11.05 -14.11 -45.84
CA SER A 19 -11.84 -13.09 -46.52
C SER A 19 -12.90 -12.45 -45.59
N SER A 20 -12.79 -11.12 -45.45
CA SER A 20 -13.87 -10.11 -45.41
C SER A 20 -14.76 -9.89 -44.16
N MET A 21 -14.65 -8.64 -43.64
CA MET A 21 -15.72 -7.72 -43.13
C MET A 21 -16.15 -7.78 -41.64
N PRO A 22 -16.82 -6.73 -41.08
CA PRO A 22 -16.36 -5.35 -40.86
C PRO A 22 -16.65 -4.83 -39.41
N ALA A 23 -16.12 -3.66 -39.06
CA ALA A 23 -16.40 -2.97 -37.80
C ALA A 23 -17.86 -2.47 -37.68
N LYS A 24 -18.56 -2.83 -36.58
CA LYS A 24 -19.59 -2.06 -35.84
C LYS A 24 -20.27 -2.92 -34.74
N SER A 25 -20.69 -2.26 -33.66
CA SER A 25 -21.33 -2.77 -32.42
C SER A 25 -20.31 -3.29 -31.39
N LEU A 26 -20.21 -2.79 -30.15
CA LEU A 26 -21.22 -2.38 -29.19
C LEU A 26 -20.87 -1.03 -28.51
N ARG A 27 -21.81 -0.08 -28.50
CA ARG A 27 -21.95 0.92 -27.43
C ARG A 27 -23.20 0.58 -26.63
N ARG A 28 -23.17 0.89 -25.33
CA ARG A 28 -24.20 0.74 -24.26
C ARG A 28 -24.18 -0.60 -23.52
N VAL A 29 -23.53 -0.61 -22.35
CA VAL A 29 -24.15 -0.75 -21.01
C VAL A 29 -23.08 -0.15 -20.08
N LEU A 30 -23.25 1.01 -19.42
CA LEU A 30 -23.79 1.14 -18.08
C LEU A 30 -23.88 2.66 -17.78
N SER A 31 -25.11 3.20 -17.77
CA SER A 31 -25.39 4.48 -17.11
C SER A 31 -26.61 4.25 -16.22
N ALA A 32 -26.37 4.13 -14.92
CA ALA A 32 -27.41 4.12 -13.90
C ALA A 32 -27.20 5.37 -13.01
N PRO A 33 -28.13 6.33 -13.01
CA PRO A 33 -28.02 7.54 -12.19
C PRO A 33 -28.41 7.26 -10.73
N TRP A 34 -27.49 7.52 -9.81
CA TRP A 34 -27.69 7.48 -8.35
C TRP A 34 -28.42 8.74 -7.83
N SER A 35 -29.56 9.09 -8.43
CA SER A 35 -30.40 10.20 -7.97
C SER A 35 -31.79 9.70 -7.60
N LYS A 36 -31.89 9.06 -6.41
CA LYS A 36 -33.14 8.83 -5.67
C LYS A 36 -32.85 8.22 -4.29
N ILE A 37 -32.32 9.04 -3.38
CA ILE A 37 -32.57 8.86 -1.95
C ILE A 37 -33.18 10.17 -1.46
N ASN A 38 -34.50 10.12 -1.26
CA ASN A 38 -35.28 11.13 -0.58
C ASN A 38 -34.94 11.07 0.91
N VAL A 39 -34.47 12.17 1.50
CA VAL A 39 -34.65 12.41 2.93
C VAL A 39 -35.44 13.70 3.06
N GLN A 40 -36.67 13.55 3.54
CA GLN A 40 -37.64 14.61 3.74
C GLN A 40 -37.14 15.64 4.75
N PHE A 41 -37.18 16.89 4.33
CA PHE A 41 -37.28 18.05 5.20
C PHE A 41 -38.58 17.99 6.01
N PHE A 42 -38.48 18.06 7.34
CA PHE A 42 -39.53 18.59 8.19
C PHE A 42 -38.91 19.68 9.05
N GLY A 43 -39.29 20.93 8.80
CA GLY A 43 -39.08 22.00 9.76
C GLY A 43 -40.02 21.82 10.94
N HIS A 44 -39.68 22.39 12.09
CA HIS A 44 -40.59 23.13 12.96
C HIS A 44 -39.76 24.05 13.87
N MET A 45 -40.14 25.32 13.86
CA MET A 45 -39.70 26.38 14.76
C MET A 45 -39.95 26.03 16.23
N GLY A 46 -39.05 26.46 17.11
CA GLY A 46 -39.27 26.44 18.56
C GLY A 46 -38.11 27.08 19.31
N ALA A 47 -38.13 28.41 19.41
CA ALA A 47 -37.30 29.15 20.35
C ALA A 47 -37.75 28.88 21.78
N LEU A 48 -36.83 28.52 22.70
CA LEU A 48 -37.02 28.67 24.15
C LEU A 48 -35.66 28.65 24.87
N THR A 49 -35.31 29.84 25.37
CA THR A 49 -34.74 30.15 26.70
C THR A 49 -33.50 29.43 27.22
N ALA A 50 -32.53 30.28 27.55
CA ALA A 50 -31.35 30.02 28.36
C ALA A 50 -31.65 29.30 29.68
N THR A 51 -30.82 28.31 30.02
CA THR A 51 -30.48 27.96 31.40
C THR A 51 -29.01 27.55 31.43
N ILE A 52 -28.22 28.36 32.13
CA ILE A 52 -26.83 28.08 32.47
C ILE A 52 -26.87 26.95 33.51
N LEU A 53 -26.29 25.80 33.18
CA LEU A 53 -25.94 24.79 34.17
C LEU A 53 -24.47 24.40 34.01
N SER A 54 -23.71 24.77 35.03
CA SER A 54 -22.34 24.33 35.25
C SER A 54 -22.31 22.81 35.35
N MET A 55 -21.77 22.12 34.33
CA MET A 55 -21.32 20.74 34.47
C MET A 55 -19.82 20.76 34.72
N ALA A 56 -19.49 20.33 35.93
CA ALA A 56 -18.16 20.12 36.45
C ALA A 56 -17.33 19.21 35.54
N CYS A 57 -16.04 19.52 35.53
CA CYS A 57 -14.94 18.67 35.07
C CYS A 57 -15.15 17.23 35.57
N ALA A 58 -15.41 16.30 34.66
CA ALA A 58 -15.41 14.87 34.98
C ALA A 58 -13.95 14.41 35.09
N PRO A 59 -13.52 13.82 36.22
CA PRO A 59 -12.18 13.25 36.33
C PRO A 59 -12.06 12.08 35.35
N SER A 60 -11.04 12.12 34.51
CA SER A 60 -10.61 11.01 33.67
C SER A 60 -10.43 9.77 34.53
N THR A 61 -11.20 8.72 34.26
CA THR A 61 -11.01 7.42 34.92
C THR A 61 -9.63 6.89 34.54
N PRO A 62 -8.75 6.57 35.51
CA PRO A 62 -7.51 5.88 35.19
C PRO A 62 -7.85 4.52 34.56
N GLY A 63 -7.15 4.15 33.49
CA GLY A 63 -7.24 2.81 32.92
C GLY A 63 -6.83 1.74 33.95
N PRO A 64 -7.16 0.46 33.71
CA PRO A 64 -6.87 -0.61 34.66
C PRO A 64 -5.37 -0.67 34.96
N GLU A 65 -5.03 -0.48 36.22
CA GLU A 65 -3.68 -0.54 36.75
C GLU A 65 -3.26 -2.02 36.82
N PHE A 66 -2.36 -2.44 35.92
CA PHE A 66 -1.80 -3.80 35.91
C PHE A 66 -0.81 -3.97 37.06
N ASN A 67 -1.34 -4.17 38.27
CA ASN A 67 -0.54 -4.40 39.46
C ASN A 67 -0.15 -5.90 39.53
N HIS A 68 0.87 -6.30 38.76
CA HIS A 68 1.51 -7.60 38.91
C HIS A 68 2.86 -7.43 39.61
N PRO A 69 3.16 -8.20 40.68
CA PRO A 69 4.48 -8.19 41.30
C PRO A 69 5.54 -8.52 40.26
N ILE A 70 6.56 -7.67 40.14
CA ILE A 70 7.70 -7.91 39.22
C ILE A 70 8.49 -9.10 39.79
N PRO A 71 8.52 -10.26 39.11
CA PRO A 71 9.37 -11.36 39.55
C PRO A 71 10.84 -10.95 39.44
N PRO A 72 11.71 -11.46 40.33
CA PRO A 72 13.13 -11.14 40.29
C PRO A 72 13.72 -11.52 38.93
N GLN A 73 14.37 -10.55 38.29
CA GLN A 73 15.03 -10.72 37.00
C GLN A 73 16.21 -11.69 37.17
N SER A 74 16.06 -12.93 36.71
CA SER A 74 17.18 -13.85 36.57
C SER A 74 18.02 -13.43 35.36
N HIS A 75 18.99 -12.55 35.58
CA HIS A 75 20.04 -12.30 34.60
C HIS A 75 21.07 -13.43 34.68
N GLY A 76 20.81 -14.52 33.97
CA GLY A 76 21.72 -15.64 33.77
C GLY A 76 21.31 -16.41 32.52
N PHE A 77 22.18 -16.49 31.52
CA PHE A 77 21.97 -17.33 30.34
C PHE A 77 22.30 -18.77 30.75
N ASP A 78 21.37 -19.43 31.44
CA ASP A 78 21.54 -20.77 32.03
C ASP A 78 21.36 -21.90 31.00
N GLY A 79 21.69 -21.65 29.72
CA GLY A 79 21.44 -22.60 28.63
C GLY A 79 19.96 -22.82 28.31
N PHE A 80 19.05 -22.05 28.93
CA PHE A 80 17.62 -22.09 28.66
C PHE A 80 17.29 -21.08 27.56
N LEU A 81 16.62 -21.55 26.50
CA LEU A 81 16.07 -20.66 25.47
C LEU A 81 15.00 -19.77 26.12
N PRO A 82 14.92 -18.48 25.75
CA PRO A 82 13.88 -17.60 26.28
C PRO A 82 12.49 -18.15 25.93
N ASP A 83 11.53 -17.96 26.83
CA ASP A 83 10.15 -18.38 26.60
C ASP A 83 9.50 -17.46 25.55
N VAL A 84 9.15 -18.03 24.39
CA VAL A 84 8.59 -17.32 23.25
C VAL A 84 7.17 -17.78 23.02
N GLU A 85 6.24 -16.85 23.12
CA GLU A 85 4.84 -17.08 22.78
C GLU A 85 4.67 -16.98 21.26
N LYS A 86 4.04 -17.99 20.66
CA LYS A 86 3.77 -18.04 19.23
C LYS A 86 2.27 -18.02 18.97
N VAL A 87 1.83 -17.05 18.17
CA VAL A 87 0.46 -16.96 17.68
C VAL A 87 0.47 -17.03 16.16
N VAL A 88 -0.47 -17.80 15.59
CA VAL A 88 -0.72 -17.81 14.14
C VAL A 88 -2.10 -17.21 13.91
N LEU A 89 -2.15 -16.13 13.15
CA LEU A 89 -3.40 -15.46 12.80
C LEU A 89 -4.16 -16.24 11.72
N GLU A 90 -5.44 -15.94 11.53
CA GLU A 90 -6.29 -16.58 10.52
C GLU A 90 -5.76 -16.42 9.09
N ASN A 91 -5.06 -15.32 8.81
CA ASN A 91 -4.42 -15.06 7.52
C ASN A 91 -3.06 -15.78 7.34
N GLY A 92 -2.64 -16.60 8.31
CA GLY A 92 -1.38 -17.33 8.29
C GLY A 92 -0.16 -16.55 8.79
N MET A 93 -0.32 -15.27 9.17
CA MET A 93 0.78 -14.49 9.75
C MET A 93 1.21 -15.09 11.10
N ARG A 94 2.53 -15.25 11.26
CA ARG A 94 3.14 -15.76 12.50
C ARG A 94 3.60 -14.57 13.34
N VAL A 95 3.10 -14.48 14.55
CA VAL A 95 3.51 -13.50 15.55
C VAL A 95 4.28 -14.20 16.64
N LEU A 96 5.50 -13.74 16.89
CA LEU A 96 6.35 -14.23 17.98
C LEU A 96 6.49 -13.12 18.99
N VAL A 97 6.13 -13.39 20.23
CA VAL A 97 6.21 -12.45 21.34
C VAL A 97 7.21 -13.00 22.34
N LEU A 98 8.19 -12.18 22.70
CA LEU A 98 9.14 -12.48 23.76
C LEU A 98 8.90 -11.50 24.92
N PRO A 99 8.12 -11.88 25.93
CA PRO A 99 7.89 -11.04 27.09
C PRO A 99 9.19 -10.82 27.86
N ARG A 100 9.57 -9.56 28.05
CA ARG A 100 10.70 -9.17 28.91
C ARG A 100 10.20 -8.26 30.01
N GLN A 101 10.25 -8.77 31.23
CA GLN A 101 9.96 -7.98 32.41
C GLN A 101 11.12 -6.99 32.65
N GLY A 102 10.86 -5.78 33.15
CA GLY A 102 11.91 -4.84 33.56
C GLY A 102 11.80 -3.47 32.88
N ILE A 103 12.50 -3.28 31.77
CA ILE A 103 12.51 -1.99 31.06
C ILE A 103 11.27 -1.91 30.16
N PRO A 104 10.45 -0.84 30.22
CA PRO A 104 9.24 -0.69 29.42
C PRO A 104 9.56 -0.27 27.98
N THR A 105 10.35 -1.09 27.29
CA THR A 105 10.73 -0.92 25.89
C THR A 105 10.20 -2.08 25.08
N VAL A 106 9.72 -1.77 23.88
CA VAL A 106 9.31 -2.76 22.88
C VAL A 106 10.25 -2.64 21.70
N SER A 107 10.66 -3.78 21.13
CA SER A 107 11.26 -3.83 19.81
C SER A 107 10.33 -4.62 18.91
N PHE A 108 10.14 -4.13 17.69
CA PHE A 108 9.27 -4.72 16.70
C PHE A 108 10.08 -5.07 15.47
N VAL A 109 9.88 -6.29 14.96
CA VAL A 109 10.51 -6.77 13.73
C VAL A 109 9.44 -7.43 12.88
N MET A 110 9.29 -6.96 11.66
CA MET A 110 8.42 -7.55 10.64
C MET A 110 9.26 -8.07 9.50
N GLN A 111 9.09 -9.33 9.14
CA GLN A 111 9.83 -9.98 8.07
C GLN A 111 8.89 -10.55 7.03
N TYR A 112 9.15 -10.17 5.77
CA TYR A 112 8.55 -10.77 4.59
C TYR A 112 9.54 -11.76 3.98
N GLY A 113 9.08 -12.97 3.66
CA GLY A 113 9.88 -14.00 2.98
C GLY A 113 10.01 -13.75 1.48
N ILE A 114 10.20 -12.49 1.08
CA ILE A 114 10.37 -12.03 -0.29
C ILE A 114 11.61 -11.14 -0.31
N GLY A 115 12.40 -11.24 -1.37
CA GLY A 115 13.67 -10.55 -1.54
C GLY A 115 14.16 -10.71 -2.97
N GLY A 116 15.43 -10.36 -3.25
CA GLY A 116 15.97 -10.34 -4.61
C GLY A 116 15.87 -11.66 -5.40
N ILE A 117 15.86 -12.84 -4.76
CA ILE A 117 15.71 -14.12 -5.48
C ILE A 117 14.33 -14.29 -6.13
N HIS A 118 13.34 -13.51 -5.69
CA HIS A 118 11.97 -13.59 -6.16
C HIS A 118 11.70 -12.65 -7.34
N GLU A 119 12.70 -11.87 -7.75
CA GLU A 119 12.62 -10.92 -8.86
C GLU A 119 12.83 -11.62 -10.21
N ARG A 120 12.23 -11.07 -11.27
CA ARG A 120 12.41 -11.56 -12.64
C ARG A 120 13.53 -10.78 -13.34
N PRO A 121 14.22 -11.40 -14.32
CA PRO A 121 15.12 -10.64 -15.20
C PRO A 121 14.36 -9.48 -15.86
N GLY A 122 14.90 -8.26 -15.74
CA GLY A 122 14.23 -7.03 -16.19
C GLY A 122 13.46 -6.28 -15.10
N GLU A 123 13.19 -6.90 -13.95
CA GLU A 123 12.50 -6.32 -12.79
C GLU A 123 13.41 -6.30 -11.54
N THR A 124 14.73 -6.26 -11.75
CA THR A 124 15.72 -6.35 -10.66
C THR A 124 15.72 -5.07 -9.81
N GLY A 125 15.73 -5.23 -8.49
CA GLY A 125 15.74 -4.13 -7.52
C GLY A 125 14.35 -3.70 -7.04
N VAL A 126 13.26 -4.31 -7.53
CA VAL A 126 11.89 -4.00 -7.12
C VAL A 126 11.67 -4.27 -5.63
N ALA A 127 12.21 -5.36 -5.07
CA ALA A 127 12.07 -5.66 -3.64
C ALA A 127 12.71 -4.58 -2.77
N HIS A 128 13.92 -4.12 -3.15
CA HIS A 128 14.59 -3.02 -2.47
C HIS A 128 13.89 -1.69 -2.70
N LEU A 129 13.33 -1.43 -3.90
CA LEU A 129 12.54 -0.23 -4.15
C LEU A 129 11.30 -0.19 -3.24
N LEU A 130 10.55 -1.29 -3.14
CA LEU A 130 9.36 -1.39 -2.30
C LEU A 130 9.68 -1.22 -0.81
N GLU A 131 10.87 -1.67 -0.37
CA GLU A 131 11.38 -1.39 0.98
C GLU A 131 11.42 0.11 1.28
N HIS A 132 11.95 0.92 0.36
CA HIS A 132 11.97 2.38 0.52
C HIS A 132 10.57 2.99 0.45
N MET A 133 9.70 2.44 -0.41
CA MET A 133 8.35 2.97 -0.60
C MET A 133 7.43 2.75 0.61
N LEU A 134 7.66 1.69 1.41
CA LEU A 134 6.85 1.43 2.61
C LEU A 134 6.87 2.62 3.60
N PHE A 135 7.96 3.38 3.64
CA PHE A 135 8.10 4.54 4.53
C PHE A 135 7.46 5.83 4.00
N LYS A 136 6.99 5.85 2.74
CA LYS A 136 6.50 7.08 2.09
C LYS A 136 5.06 7.40 2.41
N GLY A 137 4.29 6.46 2.92
CA GLY A 137 2.92 6.67 3.36
C GLY A 137 2.03 5.46 3.12
N SER A 138 0.76 5.62 3.46
CA SER A 138 -0.34 4.70 3.17
C SER A 138 -1.62 5.53 3.02
N GLU A 139 -2.73 4.88 2.72
CA GLU A 139 -4.05 5.53 2.69
C GLU A 139 -4.45 6.23 4.01
N THR A 140 -3.76 5.92 5.11
CA THR A 140 -4.05 6.45 6.45
C THR A 140 -2.93 7.30 7.06
N ILE A 141 -1.72 7.27 6.49
CA ILE A 141 -0.54 7.95 7.04
C ILE A 141 0.22 8.61 5.90
N GLY A 142 0.58 9.88 6.03
CA GLY A 142 1.39 10.58 5.03
C GLY A 142 0.57 11.28 3.95
N THR A 143 -0.76 11.37 4.10
CA THR A 143 -1.66 12.14 3.23
C THR A 143 -2.68 12.91 4.06
N THR A 144 -3.11 14.08 3.59
CA THR A 144 -4.16 14.91 4.20
C THR A 144 -5.55 14.64 3.63
N ASP A 145 -5.64 14.21 2.37
CA ASP A 145 -6.88 13.86 1.69
C ASP A 145 -6.63 12.77 0.64
N VAL A 146 -6.80 11.52 1.05
CA VAL A 146 -6.60 10.34 0.18
C VAL A 146 -7.58 10.31 -1.00
N ALA A 147 -8.78 10.88 -0.84
CA ALA A 147 -9.79 10.83 -1.88
C ALA A 147 -9.45 11.81 -3.01
N ALA A 148 -9.02 13.03 -2.66
CA ALA A 148 -8.56 14.01 -3.63
C ALA A 148 -7.23 13.59 -4.29
N GLU A 149 -6.28 13.07 -3.50
CA GLU A 149 -4.98 12.61 -4.00
C GLU A 149 -5.14 11.44 -4.99
N ARG A 150 -6.01 10.48 -4.71
CA ARG A 150 -6.25 9.34 -5.62
C ARG A 150 -6.76 9.76 -6.98
N VAL A 151 -7.62 10.78 -7.06
CA VAL A 151 -8.11 11.29 -8.36
C VAL A 151 -6.94 11.80 -9.21
N LEU A 152 -5.95 12.45 -8.60
CA LEU A 152 -4.77 12.92 -9.32
C LEU A 152 -3.88 11.76 -9.77
N PHE A 153 -3.67 10.75 -8.94
CA PHE A 153 -2.92 9.56 -9.32
C PHE A 153 -3.58 8.79 -10.46
N ASP A 154 -4.89 8.59 -10.43
CA ASP A 154 -5.62 7.94 -11.53
C ASP A 154 -5.43 8.71 -12.86
N MET A 155 -5.38 10.04 -12.82
CA MET A 155 -5.10 10.88 -14.00
C MET A 155 -3.64 10.77 -14.46
N ILE A 156 -2.68 10.71 -13.53
CA ILE A 156 -1.26 10.56 -13.84
C ILE A 156 -0.99 9.18 -14.49
N ASP A 157 -1.66 8.13 -14.02
CA ASP A 157 -1.54 6.78 -14.56
C ASP A 157 -2.04 6.73 -16.01
N GLU A 158 -3.20 7.32 -16.31
CA GLU A 158 -3.72 7.41 -17.68
C GLU A 158 -2.77 8.17 -18.61
N LEU A 159 -2.19 9.30 -18.15
CA LEU A 159 -1.21 10.05 -18.94
C LEU A 159 0.11 9.30 -19.14
N HIS A 160 0.53 8.47 -18.18
CA HIS A 160 1.71 7.62 -18.33
C HIS A 160 1.49 6.53 -19.39
N GLU A 161 0.30 5.94 -19.46
CA GLU A 161 -0.03 4.99 -20.54
C GLU A 161 0.03 5.67 -21.91
N ASP A 162 -0.53 6.88 -22.04
CA ASP A 162 -0.43 7.68 -23.26
C ASP A 162 1.03 8.03 -23.61
N MET A 163 1.85 8.36 -22.61
CA MET A 163 3.25 8.71 -22.80
C MET A 163 4.09 7.52 -23.26
N VAL A 164 3.81 6.32 -22.76
CA VAL A 164 4.43 5.08 -23.25
C VAL A 164 4.10 4.85 -24.72
N ALA A 165 2.84 5.02 -25.12
CA ALA A 165 2.43 4.89 -26.52
C ALA A 165 3.10 5.95 -27.43
N ALA A 166 3.20 7.20 -26.95
CA ALA A 166 3.90 8.26 -27.66
C ALA A 166 5.39 7.94 -27.87
N HIS A 167 6.05 7.39 -26.85
CA HIS A 167 7.43 6.91 -26.93
C HIS A 167 7.62 5.78 -27.97
N GLU A 168 6.68 4.84 -28.06
CA GLU A 168 6.73 3.77 -29.06
C GLU A 168 6.59 4.32 -30.50
N SER A 169 5.90 5.45 -30.66
CA SER A 169 5.70 6.13 -31.95
C SER A 169 6.77 7.18 -32.30
N ASP A 170 7.75 7.40 -31.42
CA ASP A 170 8.80 8.44 -31.53
C ASP A 170 8.25 9.88 -31.67
N ASP A 171 7.06 10.15 -31.12
CA ASP A 171 6.45 11.48 -31.09
C ASP A 171 6.98 12.31 -29.91
N LEU A 172 8.18 12.87 -30.10
CA LEU A 172 8.87 13.66 -29.07
C LEU A 172 8.11 14.92 -28.64
N ALA A 173 7.25 15.48 -29.51
CA ALA A 173 6.47 16.67 -29.17
C ALA A 173 5.34 16.30 -28.20
N GLU A 174 4.70 15.17 -28.44
CA GLU A 174 3.64 14.66 -27.57
C GLU A 174 4.18 14.14 -26.24
N VAL A 175 5.30 13.42 -26.25
CA VAL A 175 5.99 13.00 -25.01
C VAL A 175 6.24 14.19 -24.09
N LYS A 176 6.80 15.28 -24.64
CA LYS A 176 7.07 16.48 -23.85
C LYS A 176 5.79 17.12 -23.30
N ARG A 177 4.72 17.17 -24.10
CA ARG A 177 3.43 17.72 -23.68
C ARG A 177 2.83 16.91 -22.51
N LEU A 178 2.92 15.58 -22.59
CA LEU A 178 2.44 14.68 -21.55
C LEU A 178 3.29 14.79 -20.27
N GLU A 179 4.62 14.85 -20.41
CA GLU A 179 5.54 15.07 -19.29
C GLU A 179 5.22 16.38 -18.55
N ASP A 180 4.99 17.48 -19.28
CA ASP A 180 4.63 18.76 -18.68
C ASP A 180 3.29 18.69 -17.90
N GLU A 181 2.30 17.94 -18.40
CA GLU A 181 1.01 17.77 -17.72
C GLU A 181 1.11 16.84 -16.51
N ILE A 182 1.87 15.75 -16.61
CA ILE A 182 2.17 14.85 -15.48
C ILE A 182 2.84 15.65 -14.36
N ASN A 183 3.88 16.42 -14.67
CA ASN A 183 4.57 17.27 -13.70
C ASN A 183 3.61 18.25 -13.01
N ARG A 184 2.66 18.82 -13.77
CA ARG A 184 1.63 19.71 -13.23
C ARG A 184 0.72 18.99 -12.24
N LEU A 185 0.26 17.77 -12.56
CA LEU A 185 -0.58 16.97 -11.67
C LEU A 185 0.19 16.49 -10.43
N GLU A 186 1.46 16.11 -10.59
CA GLU A 186 2.33 15.74 -9.46
C GLU A 186 2.52 16.90 -8.48
N ASP A 187 2.69 18.12 -8.99
CA ASP A 187 2.77 19.32 -8.15
C ASP A 187 1.48 19.56 -7.38
N GLN A 188 0.31 19.30 -7.99
CA GLN A 188 -0.99 19.35 -7.29
C GLN A 188 -1.11 18.25 -6.24
N ALA A 189 -0.67 17.03 -6.55
CA ALA A 189 -0.72 15.90 -5.62
C ALA A 189 0.16 16.14 -4.40
N ARG A 190 1.31 16.82 -4.58
CA ARG A 190 2.24 17.16 -3.51
C ARG A 190 1.61 18.03 -2.41
N GLU A 191 0.54 18.77 -2.69
CA GLU A 191 -0.18 19.53 -1.68
C GLU A 191 -0.83 18.64 -0.60
N PHE A 192 -1.16 17.39 -0.95
CA PHE A 192 -1.79 16.45 -0.03
C PHE A 192 -0.77 15.64 0.78
N VAL A 193 0.47 15.54 0.31
CA VAL A 193 1.51 14.68 0.90
C VAL A 193 2.08 15.25 2.19
N VAL A 194 2.05 14.45 3.26
CA VAL A 194 2.72 14.74 4.53
C VAL A 194 4.00 13.94 4.64
N THR A 195 5.10 14.55 4.24
CA THR A 195 6.41 13.89 4.17
C THR A 195 6.90 13.38 5.54
N ASN A 196 7.42 12.15 5.54
CA ASN A 196 8.02 11.49 6.71
C ASN A 196 7.06 11.31 7.90
N GLU A 197 5.75 11.32 7.70
CA GLU A 197 4.80 11.26 8.81
C GLU A 197 4.91 9.93 9.59
N PHE A 198 5.18 8.82 8.90
CA PHE A 198 5.40 7.52 9.55
C PHE A 198 6.56 7.56 10.56
N ASP A 199 7.72 8.08 10.16
CA ASP A 199 8.88 8.26 11.05
C ASP A 199 8.58 9.23 12.19
N ARG A 200 7.88 10.34 11.90
CA ARG A 200 7.52 11.34 12.93
C ARG A 200 6.61 10.76 14.00
N ILE A 201 5.62 9.94 13.63
CA ILE A 201 4.72 9.28 14.58
C ILE A 201 5.52 8.39 15.54
N LEU A 202 6.40 7.54 15.00
CA LEU A 202 7.20 6.62 15.80
C LEU A 202 8.22 7.38 16.67
N SER A 203 8.94 8.33 16.09
CA SER A 203 9.94 9.13 16.81
C SER A 203 9.32 9.95 17.95
N ARG A 204 8.12 10.51 17.76
CA ARG A 204 7.37 11.21 18.83
C ARG A 204 6.94 10.28 19.97
N ALA A 205 6.68 9.01 19.66
CA ALA A 205 6.39 7.97 20.65
C ALA A 205 7.66 7.44 21.35
N GLY A 206 8.84 7.96 21.02
CA GLY A 206 10.12 7.57 21.63
C GLY A 206 10.85 6.45 20.90
N ALA A 207 10.37 6.03 19.73
CA ALA A 207 11.06 5.06 18.89
C ALA A 207 12.44 5.57 18.46
N ARG A 208 13.38 4.64 18.28
CA ARG A 208 14.75 4.91 17.84
C ARG A 208 15.19 3.82 16.89
N GLY A 209 15.95 4.17 15.86
CA GLY A 209 16.56 3.16 14.99
C GLY A 209 15.58 2.47 14.04
N LEU A 210 14.49 3.14 13.65
CA LEU A 210 13.62 2.69 12.57
C LEU A 210 14.45 2.49 11.30
N ASN A 211 14.42 1.27 10.75
CA ASN A 211 15.12 0.96 9.52
C ASN A 211 14.53 -0.29 8.84
N ALA A 212 15.06 -0.59 7.67
CA ALA A 212 14.77 -1.81 6.95
C ALA A 212 16.02 -2.39 6.28
N THR A 213 15.88 -3.62 5.79
CA THR A 213 16.87 -4.22 4.89
C THR A 213 16.22 -5.25 3.98
N THR A 214 16.59 -5.24 2.71
CA THR A 214 16.28 -6.29 1.75
C THR A 214 17.52 -7.12 1.44
N THR A 215 17.33 -8.43 1.57
CA THR A 215 18.29 -9.47 1.23
C THR A 215 17.81 -10.23 0.01
N SER A 216 18.57 -11.23 -0.43
CA SER A 216 18.11 -12.11 -1.50
C SER A 216 16.83 -12.85 -1.11
N GLU A 217 16.65 -13.23 0.17
CA GLU A 217 15.54 -14.12 0.57
C GLU A 217 14.43 -13.41 1.36
N SER A 218 14.69 -12.22 1.90
CA SER A 218 13.76 -11.54 2.79
C SER A 218 13.91 -10.03 2.81
N THR A 219 12.81 -9.34 3.13
CA THR A 219 12.76 -7.91 3.44
C THR A 219 12.29 -7.77 4.88
N ILE A 220 13.07 -7.05 5.69
CA ILE A 220 12.90 -6.95 7.13
C ILE A 220 12.76 -5.48 7.50
N TYR A 221 11.74 -5.15 8.30
CA TYR A 221 11.52 -3.83 8.88
C TYR A 221 11.65 -3.95 10.40
N PHE A 222 12.31 -2.99 11.04
CA PHE A 222 12.52 -3.04 12.48
C PHE A 222 12.59 -1.67 13.13
N VAL A 223 12.18 -1.62 14.40
CA VAL A 223 12.20 -0.44 15.27
C VAL A 223 12.23 -0.83 16.75
#